data_AF-A7F8X1-F1
#
_entry.id   AF-A7F8X1-F1
#
_cell.length_a   1.000
_cell.length_b   1.000
_cell.length_c   1.000
_cell.angle_alpha   90.00
_cell.angle_beta   90.00
_cell.angle_gamma   90.00
#
_symmetry.space_group_name_H-M   'P 1'
#
loop_
_entity.id
_entity.type
_entity.pdbx_description
1 polymer ?
#
loop_
_entity_poly.entity_id
_entity_poly.type
_entity_poly.pdbx_seq_one_letter_code
_entity_poly.pdbx_strand_id
1 'polypeptide(L)'
;MSTRTEKFQRKPRDPTSDISEAAEAEEILRFPPEEEASLLAESNTLKATANNLFSKKSYKEAIDTYGSALSTCPKYLEYERAVLKSNVAACHLKLEKWKEAAKASSEALEGLERLQKKEAEEKDEDGNEDAKKEEVKEEEEADEEIISEGATKAEDMRGKDIDDAKETRAKDIERIKAKALMRRARARSEQDGWSTLAGAVEGTFGNGILSPFGLSTDNFQMVKDEKTGGYSMNFNQGGNS
;
A
#
# COMPACT_ATOMS: atom_id res chain seq x y z
N MET A 1 -20.42 -12.26 71.11
CA MET A 1 -21.17 -12.95 70.04
C MET A 1 -20.37 -12.82 68.75
N SER A 2 -20.12 -13.98 68.15
CA SER A 2 -19.52 -14.35 66.85
C SER A 2 -18.86 -13.33 65.91
N THR A 3 -17.65 -13.70 65.51
CA THR A 3 -16.91 -13.30 64.31
C THR A 3 -17.66 -13.65 63.02
N ARG A 4 -17.55 -12.81 61.97
CA ARG A 4 -17.68 -13.28 60.58
C ARG A 4 -16.96 -12.37 59.59
N THR A 5 -15.78 -12.83 59.19
CA THR A 5 -15.07 -12.40 57.98
C THR A 5 -15.88 -12.81 56.75
N GLU A 6 -16.42 -11.85 56.01
CA GLU A 6 -17.02 -12.11 54.69
C GLU A 6 -15.90 -12.29 53.66
N LYS A 7 -15.58 -13.55 53.42
CA LYS A 7 -14.76 -14.01 52.31
C LYS A 7 -15.46 -13.64 51.00
N PHE A 8 -14.79 -12.86 50.16
CA PHE A 8 -15.12 -12.71 48.74
C PHE A 8 -15.09 -14.09 48.06
N GLN A 9 -16.26 -14.72 47.94
CA GLN A 9 -16.43 -15.89 47.07
C GLN A 9 -16.59 -15.37 45.64
N ARG A 10 -15.54 -15.53 44.82
CA ARG A 10 -15.66 -15.42 43.37
C ARG A 10 -16.47 -16.61 42.86
N LYS A 11 -17.56 -16.32 42.14
CA LYS A 11 -18.42 -17.30 41.49
C LYS A 11 -17.58 -18.11 40.47
N PRO A 12 -17.72 -19.45 40.38
CA PRO A 12 -16.97 -20.23 39.40
C PRO A 12 -17.38 -19.82 37.98
N ARG A 13 -16.38 -19.71 37.11
CA ARG A 13 -16.53 -19.39 35.69
C ARG A 13 -17.14 -20.61 35.00
N ASP A 14 -18.35 -20.47 34.46
CA ASP A 14 -18.96 -21.51 33.62
C ASP A 14 -18.05 -21.79 32.41
N PRO A 15 -17.70 -23.06 32.11
CA PRO A 15 -16.82 -23.43 31.01
C PRO A 15 -17.52 -23.39 29.65
N THR A 16 -18.67 -22.71 29.53
CA THR A 16 -19.53 -22.67 28.34
C THR A 16 -19.57 -21.30 27.65
N SER A 17 -18.68 -20.37 28.00
CA SER A 17 -18.62 -19.03 27.38
C SER A 17 -17.60 -18.88 26.24
N ASP A 18 -16.82 -19.91 25.93
CA ASP A 18 -15.79 -19.88 24.88
C ASP A 18 -16.20 -20.69 23.63
N ILE A 19 -17.44 -20.50 23.15
CA ILE A 19 -17.88 -20.96 21.82
C ILE A 19 -18.79 -19.88 21.20
N SER A 20 -18.24 -18.71 20.91
CA SER A 20 -18.93 -17.71 20.06
C SER A 20 -17.99 -16.80 19.26
N GLU A 21 -16.77 -17.25 18.97
CA GLU A 21 -15.92 -16.66 17.93
C GLU A 21 -15.49 -17.77 16.95
N ALA A 22 -16.45 -18.56 16.49
CA ALA A 22 -16.29 -19.25 15.23
C ALA A 22 -16.43 -18.19 14.15
N ALA A 23 -15.29 -17.84 13.56
CA ALA A 23 -15.11 -17.05 12.36
C ALA A 23 -16.39 -17.00 11.50
N GLU A 24 -16.98 -15.80 11.42
CA GLU A 24 -17.87 -15.44 10.33
C GLU A 24 -17.05 -15.51 9.03
N ALA A 25 -16.93 -16.72 8.49
CA ALA A 25 -16.83 -16.89 7.06
C ALA A 25 -18.13 -16.31 6.51
N GLU A 26 -18.14 -14.99 6.21
CA GLU A 26 -19.15 -14.38 5.36
C GLU A 26 -19.27 -15.32 4.15
N GLU A 27 -20.35 -16.09 4.10
CA GLU A 27 -20.72 -16.90 2.96
C GLU A 27 -20.66 -15.93 1.78
N ILE A 28 -19.66 -16.10 0.91
CA ILE A 28 -19.52 -15.24 -0.27
C ILE A 28 -20.70 -15.61 -1.15
N LEU A 29 -21.83 -14.92 -0.97
CA LEU A 29 -22.95 -14.89 -1.90
C LEU A 29 -22.39 -14.23 -3.16
N ARG A 30 -21.73 -15.05 -3.98
CA ARG A 30 -21.26 -14.67 -5.29
C ARG A 30 -22.51 -14.37 -6.10
N PHE A 31 -22.60 -13.14 -6.59
CA PHE A 31 -23.70 -12.74 -7.45
C PHE A 31 -23.76 -13.65 -8.68
N PRO A 32 -24.93 -13.87 -9.28
CA PRO A 32 -24.99 -14.50 -10.59
C PRO A 32 -24.12 -13.69 -11.56
N PRO A 33 -23.47 -14.35 -12.54
CA PRO A 33 -22.46 -13.71 -13.39
C PRO A 33 -23.00 -12.50 -14.17
N GLU A 34 -24.30 -12.47 -14.44
CA GLU A 34 -24.99 -11.35 -15.09
C GLU A 34 -25.10 -10.11 -14.17
N GLU A 35 -25.48 -10.30 -12.90
CA GLU A 35 -25.53 -9.20 -11.92
C GLU A 35 -24.13 -8.70 -11.57
N GLU A 36 -23.15 -9.61 -11.46
CA GLU A 36 -21.74 -9.24 -11.26
C GLU A 36 -21.22 -8.35 -12.40
N ALA A 37 -21.50 -8.72 -13.65
CA ALA A 37 -21.12 -7.92 -14.80
C ALA A 37 -21.80 -6.54 -14.80
N SER A 38 -23.06 -6.45 -14.36
CA SER A 38 -23.78 -5.18 -14.25
C SER A 38 -23.17 -4.25 -13.18
N LEU A 39 -22.84 -4.79 -12.00
CA LEU A 39 -22.19 -4.05 -10.92
C LEU A 39 -20.78 -3.60 -11.30
N LEU A 40 -20.04 -4.46 -12.00
CA LEU A 40 -18.72 -4.13 -12.55
C LEU A 40 -18.82 -3.01 -13.58
N ALA A 41 -19.78 -3.08 -14.50
CA ALA A 41 -20.02 -2.05 -15.51
C ALA A 41 -20.37 -0.71 -14.84
N GLU A 42 -21.27 -0.72 -13.85
CA GLU A 42 -21.60 0.47 -13.06
C GLU A 42 -20.35 1.04 -12.37
N SER A 43 -19.58 0.21 -11.67
CA SER A 43 -18.31 0.61 -11.06
C SER A 43 -17.32 1.21 -12.07
N ASN A 44 -17.24 0.65 -13.28
CA ASN A 44 -16.38 1.15 -14.35
C ASN A 44 -16.86 2.49 -14.91
N THR A 45 -18.17 2.72 -15.01
CA THR A 45 -18.70 4.04 -15.38
C THR A 45 -18.37 5.09 -14.33
N LEU A 46 -18.52 4.76 -13.04
CA LEU A 46 -18.12 5.63 -11.93
C LEU A 46 -16.61 5.91 -11.96
N LYS A 47 -15.78 4.88 -12.19
CA LYS A 47 -14.32 5.03 -12.40
C LYS A 47 -14.01 6.01 -13.54
N ALA A 48 -14.72 5.92 -14.67
CA ALA A 48 -14.53 6.83 -15.79
C ALA A 48 -14.94 8.28 -15.44
N THR A 49 -16.04 8.47 -14.70
CA THR A 49 -16.42 9.80 -14.20
C THR A 49 -15.39 10.36 -13.22
N ALA A 50 -14.85 9.53 -12.32
CA ALA A 50 -13.80 9.92 -11.38
C ALA A 50 -12.49 10.27 -12.09
N ASN A 51 -12.11 9.56 -13.15
CA ASN A 51 -10.97 9.90 -14.02
C ASN A 51 -11.17 11.29 -14.66
N ASN A 52 -12.38 11.60 -15.15
CA ASN A 52 -12.68 12.93 -15.70
C ASN A 52 -12.57 14.03 -14.62
N LEU A 53 -13.02 13.77 -13.39
CA LEU A 53 -12.86 14.70 -12.26
C LEU A 53 -11.39 14.88 -11.87
N PHE A 54 -10.61 13.80 -11.94
CA PHE A 54 -9.18 13.81 -11.72
C PHE A 54 -8.47 14.73 -12.73
N SER A 55 -8.77 14.60 -14.03
CA SER A 55 -8.22 15.46 -15.08
C SER A 55 -8.61 16.94 -14.88
N LYS A 56 -9.79 17.20 -14.31
CA LYS A 56 -10.24 18.55 -13.91
C LYS A 56 -9.58 19.07 -12.62
N LYS A 57 -8.65 18.32 -12.03
CA LYS A 57 -7.99 18.62 -10.74
C LYS A 57 -8.95 18.66 -9.54
N SER A 58 -10.18 18.16 -9.69
CA SER A 58 -11.15 18.05 -8.60
C SER A 58 -10.92 16.75 -7.81
N TYR A 59 -9.80 16.69 -7.09
CA TYR A 59 -9.36 15.44 -6.46
C TYR A 59 -10.26 14.97 -5.32
N LYS A 60 -10.92 15.88 -4.59
CA LYS A 60 -11.82 15.52 -3.48
C LYS A 60 -13.09 14.83 -4.00
N GLU A 61 -13.75 15.43 -4.98
CA GLU A 61 -14.92 14.83 -5.64
C GLU A 61 -14.57 13.53 -6.37
N ALA A 62 -13.36 13.45 -6.95
CA ALA A 62 -12.86 12.21 -7.54
C ALA A 62 -12.72 11.10 -6.48
N ILE A 63 -12.19 11.40 -5.29
CA ILE A 63 -12.10 10.44 -4.18
C ILE A 63 -13.48 9.95 -3.76
N ASP A 64 -14.45 10.85 -3.62
CA ASP A 64 -15.82 10.48 -3.23
C ASP A 64 -16.46 9.57 -4.29
N THR A 65 -16.27 9.89 -5.57
CA THR A 65 -16.78 9.09 -6.70
C THR A 65 -16.11 7.72 -6.77
N TYR A 66 -14.79 7.64 -6.51
CA TYR A 66 -14.10 6.36 -6.35
C TYR A 66 -14.59 5.57 -5.14
N GLY A 67 -14.96 6.24 -4.06
CA GLY A 67 -15.60 5.64 -2.89
C GLY A 67 -16.94 4.98 -3.26
N SER A 68 -17.76 5.67 -4.05
CA SER A 68 -19.00 5.09 -4.61
C SER A 68 -18.70 3.86 -5.47
N ALA A 69 -17.71 3.92 -6.37
CA ALA A 69 -17.31 2.76 -7.18
C ALA A 69 -16.86 1.56 -6.32
N LEU A 70 -16.12 1.82 -5.23
CA LEU A 70 -15.69 0.78 -4.28
C LEU A 70 -16.85 0.17 -3.48
N SER A 71 -17.94 0.90 -3.30
CA SER A 71 -19.16 0.39 -2.66
C SER A 71 -20.02 -0.47 -3.60
N THR A 72 -20.05 -0.14 -4.88
CA THR A 72 -20.72 -0.93 -5.92
C THR A 72 -19.95 -2.21 -6.26
N CYS A 73 -18.61 -2.16 -6.20
CA CYS A 73 -17.76 -3.30 -6.53
C CYS A 73 -17.83 -4.40 -5.45
N PRO A 74 -18.19 -5.65 -5.80
CA PRO A 74 -18.24 -6.75 -4.84
C PRO A 74 -16.90 -6.97 -4.12
N LYS A 75 -16.92 -7.34 -2.84
CA LYS A 75 -15.72 -7.47 -1.99
C LYS A 75 -14.72 -8.51 -2.53
N TYR A 76 -15.21 -9.55 -3.20
CA TYR A 76 -14.39 -10.66 -3.71
C TYR A 76 -13.62 -10.32 -5.01
N LEU A 77 -13.94 -9.20 -5.68
CA LEU A 77 -13.21 -8.66 -6.84
C LEU A 77 -12.00 -7.84 -6.38
N GLU A 78 -10.97 -8.54 -5.91
CA GLU A 78 -9.77 -7.91 -5.32
C GLU A 78 -8.97 -7.08 -6.35
N TYR A 79 -8.89 -7.52 -7.61
CA TYR A 79 -8.14 -6.82 -8.66
C TYR A 79 -8.73 -5.44 -8.96
N GLU A 80 -10.04 -5.40 -9.20
CA GLU A 80 -10.79 -4.18 -9.54
C GLU A 80 -10.76 -3.20 -8.38
N ARG A 81 -10.94 -3.71 -7.15
CA ARG A 81 -10.82 -2.89 -5.92
C ARG A 81 -9.40 -2.35 -5.76
N ALA A 82 -8.36 -3.13 -6.07
CA ALA A 82 -6.98 -2.67 -6.02
C ALA A 82 -6.71 -1.55 -7.02
N VAL A 83 -7.23 -1.64 -8.25
CA VAL A 83 -7.14 -0.55 -9.25
C VAL A 83 -7.77 0.74 -8.72
N LEU A 84 -8.99 0.65 -8.19
CA LEU A 84 -9.71 1.81 -7.63
C LEU A 84 -8.94 2.43 -6.45
N LYS A 85 -8.49 1.62 -5.49
CA LYS A 85 -7.68 2.09 -4.35
C LYS A 85 -6.37 2.73 -4.78
N SER A 86 -5.72 2.18 -5.81
CA SER A 86 -4.49 2.72 -6.37
C SER A 86 -4.72 4.12 -6.98
N ASN A 87 -5.86 4.35 -7.64
CA ASN A 87 -6.24 5.67 -8.15
C ASN A 87 -6.63 6.66 -7.04
N VAL A 88 -7.31 6.19 -5.99
CA VAL A 88 -7.58 6.99 -4.78
C VAL A 88 -6.27 7.45 -4.14
N ALA A 89 -5.26 6.57 -4.05
CA ALA A 89 -3.93 6.95 -3.57
C ALA A 89 -3.29 8.04 -4.44
N ALA A 90 -3.44 7.97 -5.76
CA ALA A 90 -2.96 9.04 -6.65
C ALA A 90 -3.65 10.39 -6.37
N CYS A 91 -4.95 10.40 -6.08
CA CYS A 91 -5.68 11.60 -5.67
C CYS A 91 -5.14 12.16 -4.36
N HIS A 92 -4.89 11.30 -3.36
CA HIS A 92 -4.34 11.72 -2.08
C HIS A 92 -2.93 12.29 -2.19
N LEU A 93 -2.09 11.75 -3.09
CA LEU A 93 -0.77 12.34 -3.38
C LEU A 93 -0.89 13.75 -3.93
N LYS A 94 -1.83 14.00 -4.85
CA LYS A 94 -2.07 15.37 -5.38
C LYS A 94 -2.67 16.33 -4.35
N LEU A 95 -3.29 15.81 -3.28
CA LEU A 95 -3.80 16.58 -2.16
C LEU A 95 -2.82 16.68 -0.98
N GLU A 96 -1.59 16.17 -1.12
CA GLU A 96 -0.56 16.15 -0.06
C GLU A 96 -1.03 15.43 1.22
N LYS A 97 -1.98 14.50 1.07
CA LYS A 97 -2.51 13.66 2.15
C LYS A 97 -1.71 12.37 2.24
N TRP A 98 -0.48 12.49 2.71
CA TRP A 98 0.53 11.43 2.65
C TRP A 98 0.12 10.17 3.42
N LYS A 99 -0.48 10.34 4.61
CA LYS A 99 -0.93 9.22 5.44
C LYS A 99 -2.01 8.40 4.75
N GLU A 100 -3.01 9.07 4.19
CA GLU A 100 -4.11 8.46 3.47
C GLU A 100 -3.62 7.83 2.16
N ALA A 101 -2.70 8.48 1.44
CA ALA A 101 -2.08 7.91 0.23
C ALA A 101 -1.32 6.61 0.51
N ALA A 102 -0.51 6.59 1.57
CA ALA A 102 0.23 5.40 1.99
C ALA A 102 -0.70 4.27 2.43
N LYS A 103 -1.79 4.59 3.15
CA LYS A 103 -2.82 3.63 3.56
C LYS A 103 -3.54 3.03 2.34
N ALA A 104 -4.09 3.86 1.46
CA ALA A 104 -4.80 3.42 0.26
C ALA A 104 -3.91 2.57 -0.66
N SER A 105 -2.63 2.91 -0.78
CA SER A 105 -1.66 2.12 -1.54
C SER A 105 -1.36 0.77 -0.89
N SER A 106 -1.26 0.72 0.44
CA SER A 106 -1.04 -0.54 1.18
C SER A 106 -2.23 -1.47 1.07
N GLU A 107 -3.45 -0.93 1.22
CA GLU A 107 -4.68 -1.70 1.04
C GLU A 107 -4.85 -2.24 -0.39
N ALA A 108 -4.34 -1.54 -1.42
CA ALA A 108 -4.33 -2.04 -2.79
C ALA A 108 -3.35 -3.23 -2.93
N LEU A 109 -2.17 -3.13 -2.32
CA LEU A 109 -1.17 -4.21 -2.32
C LEU A 109 -1.66 -5.45 -1.56
N GLU A 110 -2.30 -5.28 -0.41
CA GLU A 110 -2.88 -6.37 0.38
C GLU A 110 -3.97 -7.12 -0.41
N GLY A 111 -4.81 -6.41 -1.15
CA GLY A 111 -5.82 -7.03 -2.01
C GLY A 111 -5.20 -7.85 -3.15
N LEU A 112 -4.17 -7.31 -3.81
CA LEU A 112 -3.43 -8.04 -4.84
C LEU A 112 -2.69 -9.24 -4.27
N GLU A 113 -2.08 -9.13 -3.10
CA GLU A 113 -1.40 -10.24 -2.42
C GLU A 113 -2.38 -11.36 -2.05
N ARG A 114 -3.58 -11.00 -1.57
CA ARG A 114 -4.65 -11.98 -1.30
C ARG A 114 -5.10 -12.67 -2.58
N LEU A 115 -5.18 -11.95 -3.69
CA LEU A 115 -5.51 -12.53 -4.99
C LEU A 115 -4.41 -13.48 -5.48
N GLN A 116 -3.13 -13.07 -5.39
CA GLN A 116 -1.99 -13.92 -5.72
C GLN A 116 -1.93 -15.19 -4.85
N LYS A 117 -2.25 -15.08 -3.56
CA LYS A 117 -2.32 -16.22 -2.63
C LYS A 117 -3.42 -17.20 -3.02
N LYS A 118 -4.62 -16.71 -3.35
CA LYS A 118 -5.72 -17.57 -3.82
C LYS A 118 -5.37 -18.28 -5.13
N GLU A 119 -4.74 -17.57 -6.06
CA GLU A 119 -4.27 -18.17 -7.32
C GLU A 119 -3.14 -19.19 -7.11
N ALA A 120 -2.35 -19.07 -6.04
CA ALA A 120 -1.34 -20.07 -5.67
C ALA A 120 -1.98 -21.30 -5.00
N GLU A 121 -2.91 -21.10 -4.07
CA GLU A 121 -3.68 -22.18 -3.42
C GLU A 121 -4.46 -23.02 -4.45
N GLU A 122 -5.05 -22.39 -5.47
CA GLU A 122 -5.70 -23.08 -6.59
C GLU A 122 -4.70 -23.86 -7.47
N LYS A 123 -3.44 -23.42 -7.56
CA LYS A 123 -2.38 -24.12 -8.32
C LYS A 123 -1.73 -25.26 -7.54
N ASP A 124 -1.71 -25.19 -6.22
CA ASP A 124 -1.19 -26.25 -5.35
C ASP A 124 -2.14 -27.46 -5.32
N GLU A 125 -3.44 -27.27 -5.58
CA GLU A 125 -4.39 -28.37 -5.79
C GLU A 125 -4.28 -29.04 -7.19
N ASP A 126 -3.77 -28.32 -8.20
CA ASP A 126 -3.54 -28.82 -9.57
C ASP A 126 -2.05 -29.11 -9.90
N GLY A 127 -1.15 -29.02 -8.92
CA GLY A 127 0.24 -29.47 -9.00
C GLY A 127 1.08 -28.80 -10.10
N ASN A 128 1.35 -27.50 -9.98
CA ASN A 128 2.48 -26.91 -10.71
C ASN A 128 3.12 -25.73 -9.95
N GLU A 129 4.25 -25.99 -9.29
CA GLU A 129 5.09 -25.00 -8.63
C GLU A 129 6.00 -24.31 -9.65
N ASP A 130 5.79 -23.02 -9.89
CA ASP A 130 6.83 -22.15 -10.45
C ASP A 130 6.81 -20.81 -9.73
N ALA A 131 7.56 -20.75 -8.63
CA ALA A 131 7.83 -19.54 -7.87
C ALA A 131 8.91 -18.72 -8.57
N LYS A 132 8.51 -17.80 -9.45
CA LYS A 132 9.42 -16.77 -9.99
C LYS A 132 9.28 -15.47 -9.23
N LYS A 133 10.27 -15.18 -8.39
CA LYS A 133 10.48 -13.89 -7.73
C LYS A 133 11.29 -13.03 -8.70
N GLU A 134 10.64 -12.18 -9.50
CA GLU A 134 11.34 -11.23 -10.38
C GLU A 134 11.51 -9.85 -9.75
N GLU A 135 12.71 -9.32 -9.96
CA GLU A 135 13.24 -8.08 -9.42
C GLU A 135 12.60 -6.86 -10.11
N VAL A 136 12.15 -5.89 -9.31
CA VAL A 136 11.62 -4.62 -9.79
C VAL A 136 12.78 -3.79 -10.34
N LYS A 137 12.82 -3.55 -11.65
CA LYS A 137 13.61 -2.47 -12.24
C LYS A 137 12.82 -1.17 -12.14
N GLU A 138 13.38 -0.21 -11.41
CA GLU A 138 12.91 1.18 -11.39
C GLU A 138 13.20 1.81 -12.75
N GLU A 139 12.13 2.09 -13.51
CA GLU A 139 12.18 3.11 -14.56
C GLU A 139 11.57 4.39 -13.96
N GLU A 140 12.44 5.39 -13.75
CA GLU A 140 12.01 6.77 -13.54
C GLU A 140 11.40 7.29 -14.83
N GLU A 141 10.07 7.24 -14.95
CA GLU A 141 9.36 8.14 -15.86
C GLU A 141 8.71 9.27 -15.08
N ALA A 142 9.07 10.47 -15.53
CA ALA A 142 8.70 11.75 -15.00
C ALA A 142 7.18 11.93 -14.89
N ASP A 143 6.82 12.76 -13.92
CA ASP A 143 5.48 13.27 -13.65
C ASP A 143 4.82 13.89 -14.91
N GLU A 144 4.21 13.11 -15.80
CA GLU A 144 3.28 13.65 -16.81
C GLU A 144 1.99 12.81 -16.98
N GLU A 145 0.88 13.54 -16.87
CA GLU A 145 -0.47 13.26 -17.32
C GLU A 145 -1.08 11.85 -17.13
N ILE A 146 -1.92 11.79 -16.08
CA ILE A 146 -2.87 10.72 -15.80
C ILE A 146 -4.04 10.86 -16.78
N ILE A 147 -3.85 10.38 -18.01
CA ILE A 147 -4.94 9.96 -18.87
C ILE A 147 -4.57 8.57 -19.38
N SER A 148 -5.06 7.54 -18.71
CA SER A 148 -4.92 6.17 -19.17
C SER A 148 -5.91 5.90 -20.31
N GLU A 149 -5.63 6.42 -21.51
CA GLU A 149 -6.25 5.93 -22.76
C GLU A 149 -5.87 4.46 -23.03
N GLY A 150 -4.83 3.93 -22.37
CA GLY A 150 -4.47 2.53 -22.43
C GLY A 150 -5.47 1.56 -21.77
N ALA A 151 -6.47 2.05 -21.04
CA ALA A 151 -7.49 1.20 -20.41
C ALA A 151 -8.64 0.83 -21.36
N THR A 152 -8.89 1.61 -22.42
CA THR A 152 -9.96 1.29 -23.40
C THR A 152 -9.50 0.29 -24.45
N LYS A 153 -8.20 0.24 -24.79
CA LYS A 153 -7.65 -0.75 -25.73
C LYS A 153 -7.53 -2.17 -25.17
N ALA A 154 -7.66 -2.36 -23.86
CA ALA A 154 -7.66 -3.69 -23.25
C ALA A 154 -9.03 -4.40 -23.35
N GLU A 155 -10.12 -3.67 -23.65
CA GLU A 155 -11.47 -4.26 -23.76
C GLU A 155 -11.74 -4.88 -25.14
N ASP A 156 -11.00 -4.48 -26.20
CA ASP A 156 -11.25 -4.91 -27.58
C ASP A 156 -10.48 -6.17 -28.04
N MET A 157 -9.71 -6.84 -27.18
CA MET A 157 -9.10 -8.14 -27.52
C MET A 157 -9.82 -9.33 -26.88
N ARG A 158 -11.15 -9.38 -27.01
CA ARG A 158 -11.94 -10.59 -26.72
C ARG A 158 -11.84 -11.57 -27.90
N GLY A 159 -10.64 -12.09 -28.17
CA GLY A 159 -10.41 -12.94 -29.34
C GLY A 159 -9.04 -13.62 -29.48
N LYS A 160 -8.27 -13.77 -28.41
CA LYS A 160 -7.03 -14.59 -28.41
C LYS A 160 -6.97 -15.47 -27.16
N ASP A 161 -6.27 -16.58 -27.29
CA ASP A 161 -6.35 -17.80 -26.49
C ASP A 161 -6.36 -17.58 -24.95
N ILE A 162 -6.99 -18.49 -24.20
CA ILE A 162 -7.20 -18.37 -22.74
C ILE A 162 -5.89 -18.17 -21.97
N ASP A 163 -4.78 -18.69 -22.49
CA ASP A 163 -3.45 -18.55 -21.91
C ASP A 163 -2.88 -17.12 -22.08
N ASP A 164 -3.18 -16.45 -23.21
CA ASP A 164 -2.82 -15.05 -23.44
C ASP A 164 -3.56 -14.13 -22.44
N ALA A 165 -4.84 -14.42 -22.17
CA ALA A 165 -5.67 -13.61 -21.27
C ALA A 165 -5.20 -13.68 -19.79
N LYS A 166 -4.70 -14.84 -19.36
CA LYS A 166 -4.11 -15.01 -18.01
C LYS A 166 -2.77 -14.28 -17.91
N GLU A 167 -1.93 -14.37 -18.94
CA GLU A 167 -0.65 -13.67 -18.98
C GLU A 167 -0.82 -12.14 -19.00
N THR A 168 -1.81 -11.62 -19.75
CA THR A 168 -2.12 -10.18 -19.75
C THR A 168 -2.60 -9.71 -18.38
N ARG A 169 -3.42 -10.52 -17.70
CA ARG A 169 -3.93 -10.18 -16.35
C ARG A 169 -2.82 -10.19 -15.31
N ALA A 170 -1.88 -11.14 -15.38
CA ALA A 170 -0.71 -11.17 -14.51
C ALA A 170 0.17 -9.91 -14.68
N LYS A 171 0.45 -9.52 -15.94
CA LYS A 171 1.19 -8.29 -16.26
C LYS A 171 0.48 -7.04 -15.76
N ASP A 172 -0.85 -6.99 -15.88
CA ASP A 172 -1.64 -5.89 -15.36
C ASP A 172 -1.58 -5.81 -13.82
N ILE A 173 -1.65 -6.95 -13.13
CA ILE A 173 -1.49 -7.04 -11.67
C ILE A 173 -0.11 -6.49 -11.26
N GLU A 174 0.95 -6.89 -11.93
CA GLU A 174 2.31 -6.39 -11.67
C GLU A 174 2.41 -4.88 -11.89
N ARG A 175 1.80 -4.37 -12.96
CA ARG A 175 1.76 -2.93 -13.24
C ARG A 175 1.04 -2.15 -12.13
N ILE A 176 -0.09 -2.66 -11.63
CA ILE A 176 -0.81 -2.00 -10.53
C ILE A 176 -0.01 -2.10 -9.22
N LYS A 177 0.66 -3.22 -8.99
CA LYS A 177 1.56 -3.42 -7.84
C LYS A 177 2.71 -2.42 -7.85
N ALA A 178 3.39 -2.26 -8.99
CA ALA A 178 4.46 -1.27 -9.17
C ALA A 178 3.95 0.16 -8.90
N LYS A 179 2.79 0.54 -9.47
CA LYS A 179 2.18 1.85 -9.20
C LYS A 179 1.86 2.07 -7.73
N ALA A 180 1.28 1.08 -7.05
CA ALA A 180 0.95 1.18 -5.63
C ALA A 180 2.21 1.28 -4.75
N LEU A 181 3.27 0.53 -5.08
CA LEU A 181 4.56 0.62 -4.40
C LEU A 181 5.18 2.02 -4.55
N MET A 182 5.22 2.56 -5.78
CA MET A 182 5.74 3.90 -6.04
C MET A 182 4.95 4.98 -5.31
N ARG A 183 3.62 4.87 -5.30
CA ARG A 183 2.74 5.80 -4.58
C ARG A 183 2.96 5.75 -3.07
N ARG A 184 3.14 4.55 -2.51
CA ARG A 184 3.46 4.36 -1.10
C ARG A 184 4.84 4.92 -0.75
N ALA A 185 5.84 4.70 -1.60
CA ALA A 185 7.19 5.22 -1.40
C ALA A 185 7.18 6.76 -1.40
N ARG A 186 6.57 7.37 -2.42
CA ARG A 186 6.41 8.84 -2.51
C ARG A 186 5.66 9.41 -1.32
N ALA A 187 4.57 8.76 -0.90
CA ALA A 187 3.82 9.18 0.28
C ALA A 187 4.69 9.16 1.55
N ARG A 188 5.47 8.10 1.77
CA ARG A 188 6.34 7.98 2.94
C ARG A 188 7.51 8.95 2.92
N SER A 189 8.13 9.18 1.77
CA SER A 189 9.24 10.13 1.65
C SER A 189 8.80 11.56 1.96
N GLU A 190 7.61 11.95 1.52
CA GLU A 190 7.03 13.27 1.79
C GLU A 190 6.51 13.38 3.23
N GLN A 191 6.00 12.28 3.81
CA GLN A 191 5.45 12.26 5.16
C GLN A 191 6.52 12.40 6.24
N ASP A 192 7.63 11.66 6.13
CA ASP A 192 8.65 11.61 7.18
C ASP A 192 9.65 12.77 7.09
N GLY A 193 9.62 13.55 5.99
CA GLY A 193 10.33 14.82 5.83
C GLY A 193 11.86 14.71 5.96
N TRP A 194 12.55 15.82 5.64
CA TRP A 194 14.01 15.88 5.81
C TRP A 194 14.44 15.72 7.28
N SER A 195 13.61 16.09 8.25
CA SER A 195 13.96 16.06 9.68
C SER A 195 14.16 14.64 10.22
N THR A 196 13.32 13.68 9.83
CA THR A 196 13.49 12.27 10.24
C THR A 196 14.67 11.65 9.52
N LEU A 197 14.88 12.01 8.25
CA LEU A 197 16.03 11.56 7.47
C LEU A 197 17.36 12.12 8.03
N ALA A 198 17.40 13.40 8.38
CA ALA A 198 18.56 14.07 8.98
C ALA A 198 18.90 13.43 10.34
N GLY A 199 17.91 13.20 11.20
CA GLY A 199 18.13 12.50 12.47
C GLY A 199 18.61 11.05 12.30
N ALA A 200 18.12 10.34 11.28
CA ALA A 200 18.56 8.98 10.96
C ALA A 200 19.99 8.94 10.37
N VAL A 201 20.35 9.94 9.55
CA VAL A 201 21.71 10.10 9.00
C VAL A 201 22.69 10.48 10.11
N GLU A 202 22.32 11.38 11.01
CA GLU A 202 23.18 11.79 12.14
C GLU A 202 23.38 10.65 13.16
N GLY A 203 22.35 9.84 13.42
CA GLY A 203 22.36 8.87 14.51
C GLY A 203 22.79 7.45 14.13
N THR A 204 22.08 6.78 13.23
CA THR A 204 22.18 5.31 13.03
C THR A 204 22.84 4.93 11.72
N PHE A 205 22.54 5.64 10.63
CA PHE A 205 23.12 5.34 9.32
C PHE A 205 24.53 5.92 9.17
N GLY A 206 24.75 7.17 9.59
CA GLY A 206 26.07 7.80 9.56
C GLY A 206 27.07 7.01 10.39
N ASN A 207 26.74 6.72 11.65
CA ASN A 207 27.60 5.88 12.50
C ASN A 207 27.66 4.42 12.04
N GLY A 208 26.62 3.88 11.40
CA GLY A 208 26.64 2.52 10.85
C GLY A 208 27.65 2.35 9.70
N ILE A 209 27.78 3.35 8.82
CA ILE A 209 28.77 3.36 7.73
C ILE A 209 30.17 3.68 8.25
N LEU A 210 30.28 4.58 9.23
CA LEU A 210 31.56 5.09 9.72
C LEU A 210 32.20 4.21 10.80
N SER A 211 31.42 3.43 11.54
CA SER A 211 31.87 2.51 12.59
C SER A 211 32.93 1.48 12.14
N PRO A 212 32.81 0.79 10.98
CA PRO A 212 33.86 -0.12 10.51
C PRO A 212 35.19 0.59 10.17
N PHE A 213 35.20 1.92 10.07
CA PHE A 213 36.40 2.75 9.88
C PHE A 213 36.89 3.41 11.17
N GLY A 214 36.28 3.13 12.33
CA GLY A 214 36.60 3.78 13.60
C GLY A 214 36.21 5.26 13.64
N LEU A 215 35.24 5.66 12.82
CA LEU A 215 34.75 7.03 12.69
C LEU A 215 33.32 7.15 13.24
N SER A 216 33.01 8.29 13.87
CA SER A 216 31.65 8.68 14.25
C SER A 216 31.27 9.96 13.51
N THR A 217 29.99 10.17 13.27
CA THR A 217 29.43 11.47 12.86
C THR A 217 29.79 12.56 13.87
N ASP A 218 30.02 12.23 15.14
CA ASP A 218 30.50 13.15 16.18
C ASP A 218 31.96 13.61 15.97
N ASN A 219 32.76 12.86 15.20
CA ASN A 219 34.14 13.24 14.92
C ASN A 219 34.21 14.43 13.94
N PHE A 220 33.14 14.73 13.21
CA PHE A 220 33.08 15.81 12.23
C PHE A 220 32.26 16.98 12.78
N GLN A 221 32.91 17.88 13.51
CA GLN A 221 32.28 19.06 14.09
C GLN A 221 32.20 20.20 13.09
N MET A 222 30.98 20.55 12.66
CA MET A 222 30.76 21.69 11.80
C MET A 222 30.64 22.98 12.65
N VAL A 223 31.55 23.92 12.49
CA VAL A 223 31.54 25.23 13.15
C VAL A 223 31.18 26.29 12.12
N LYS A 224 30.04 26.97 12.34
CA LYS A 224 29.59 28.08 11.50
C LYS A 224 30.24 29.38 11.99
N ASP A 225 30.89 30.10 11.08
CA ASP A 225 31.41 31.45 11.36
C ASP A 225 30.27 32.46 11.15
N GLU A 226 29.79 33.04 12.26
CA GLU A 226 28.67 34.00 12.27
C GLU A 226 28.96 35.29 11.49
N LYS A 227 30.23 35.63 11.22
CA LYS A 227 30.60 36.87 10.50
C LYS A 227 30.63 36.70 8.99
N THR A 228 30.98 35.53 8.51
CA THR A 228 31.14 35.24 7.07
C THR A 228 30.01 34.36 6.52
N GLY A 229 29.20 33.74 7.40
CA GLY A 229 28.20 32.76 7.04
C GLY A 229 28.80 31.44 6.54
N GLY A 230 30.13 31.33 6.52
CA GLY A 230 30.87 30.16 6.09
C GLY A 230 30.77 29.02 7.09
N TYR A 231 30.72 27.80 6.58
CA TYR A 231 30.79 26.60 7.38
C TYR A 231 32.21 26.05 7.32
N SER A 232 32.82 25.83 8.49
CA SER A 232 34.09 25.11 8.62
C SER A 232 33.84 23.75 9.24
N MET A 233 34.50 22.70 8.75
CA MET A 233 34.42 21.35 9.32
C MET A 233 35.73 21.05 10.04
N ASN A 234 35.64 20.82 11.35
CA ASN A 234 36.74 20.38 12.18
C ASN A 234 36.60 18.88 12.45
N PHE A 235 37.63 18.13 12.11
CA PHE A 235 37.68 16.72 12.42
C PHE A 235 38.41 16.53 13.77
N ASN A 236 37.70 16.00 14.77
CA ASN A 236 38.26 15.70 16.08
C ASN A 236 38.24 14.20 16.30
N GLN A 237 39.40 13.57 16.10
CA GLN A 237 39.59 12.17 16.40
C GLN A 237 39.79 12.05 17.91
N GLY A 238 38.73 11.71 18.66
CA GLY A 238 38.82 11.45 20.09
C GLY A 238 39.93 10.42 20.33
N GLY A 239 41.06 10.87 20.86
CA GLY A 239 42.26 10.07 21.04
C GLY A 239 42.01 8.96 22.03
N ASN A 240 41.81 7.74 21.55
CA ASN A 240 41.92 6.56 22.37
C ASN A 240 43.43 6.25 22.52
N SER A 241 43.97 6.57 23.70
CA SER A 241 45.21 5.95 24.19
C SER A 241 44.90 4.57 24.75
#